data_AF-A0A1W7CXS7-F1
#
_entry.id   AF-A0A1W7CXS7-F1
#
_cell.length_a   1.000
_cell.length_b   1.000
_cell.length_c   1.000
_cell.angle_alpha   90.00
_cell.angle_beta   90.00
_cell.angle_gamma   90.00
#
_symmetry.space_group_name_H-M   'P 1'
#
loop_
_entity.id
_entity.type
_entity.pdbx_description
1 polymer ?
#
loop_
_entity_poly.entity_id
_entity_poly.type
_entity_poly.pdbx_seq_one_letter_code
_entity_poly.pdbx_strand_id
1 'polypeptide(L)' 'MALKKTTVMVDEEDLALVKEAAAREGRPESEYFREAFHIAALRTRRWSEDWDIPRLDFGGPVTTEEIDRAVSDGVADAE' A
#
# COMPACT_ATOMS: atom_id res chain seq x y z
N MET A 1 23.31 3.58 -0.88
CA MET A 1 22.77 4.11 0.38
C MET A 1 23.56 3.52 1.54
N ALA A 2 23.84 4.30 2.58
CA ALA A 2 24.48 3.78 3.78
C ALA A 2 23.46 2.97 4.61
N LEU A 3 23.77 1.69 4.87
CA LEU A 3 22.97 0.85 5.76
C LEU A 3 23.22 1.29 7.21
N LYS A 4 22.16 1.50 7.99
CA LYS A 4 22.25 1.73 9.44
C LYS A 4 21.86 0.47 10.19
N LYS A 5 22.64 0.12 11.22
CA LYS A 5 22.33 -1.02 12.10
C LYS A 5 21.23 -0.62 13.10
N THR A 6 20.22 -1.46 13.21
CA THR A 6 19.16 -1.40 14.22
C THR A 6 18.97 -2.80 14.80
N THR A 7 18.70 -2.90 16.10
CA THR A 7 18.40 -4.17 16.78
C THR A 7 16.97 -4.10 17.31
N VAL A 8 16.16 -5.12 17.05
CA VAL A 8 14.75 -5.20 17.48
C VAL A 8 14.50 -6.60 18.03
N MET A 9 13.67 -6.70 19.07
CA MET A 9 13.18 -7.98 19.58
C MET A 9 11.99 -8.44 18.75
N VAL A 10 11.97 -9.70 18.35
CA VAL A 10 10.88 -10.30 17.56
C VAL A 10 10.35 -11.55 18.27
N ASP A 11 9.16 -11.97 17.90
CA ASP A 11 8.61 -13.24 18.35
C ASP A 11 9.47 -14.42 17.86
N GLU A 12 9.57 -15.47 18.69
CA GLU A 12 10.38 -16.65 18.39
C GLU A 12 9.78 -17.46 17.24
N GLU A 13 8.46 -17.58 17.17
CA GLU A 13 7.76 -18.32 16.12
C GLU A 13 7.93 -17.62 14.76
N ASP A 14 7.76 -16.29 14.73
CA ASP A 14 7.98 -15.48 13.54
C ASP A 14 9.43 -15.58 13.03
N LEU A 15 10.40 -15.55 13.96
CA LEU A 15 11.80 -15.70 13.61
C LEU A 15 12.05 -17.07 12.99
N ALA A 16 11.51 -18.15 13.57
CA ALA A 16 11.66 -19.50 13.04
C ALA A 16 11.13 -19.63 11.60
N LEU A 17 9.96 -19.05 11.32
CA LEU A 17 9.37 -19.04 9.98
C LEU A 17 10.25 -18.33 8.95
N VAL A 18 10.83 -17.17 9.31
CA VAL A 18 11.73 -16.43 8.43
C VAL A 18 13.00 -17.24 8.15
N LYS A 19 13.53 -17.95 9.14
CA LYS A 19 14.72 -18.80 8.95
C LYS A 19 14.46 -19.96 8.00
N GLU A 20 13.31 -20.61 8.13
CA GLU A 20 12.91 -21.70 7.23
C GLU A 20 12.77 -21.20 5.79
N ALA A 21 12.11 -20.05 5.59
CA ALA A 21 11.98 -19.42 4.27
C ALA A 21 13.35 -19.04 3.68
N ALA A 22 14.23 -18.44 4.49
CA ALA A 22 15.58 -18.07 4.10
C ALA A 22 16.41 -19.28 3.65
N ALA A 23 16.33 -20.39 4.41
CA ALA A 23 17.00 -21.64 4.06
C ALA A 23 16.43 -22.25 2.77
N ARG A 24 15.11 -22.23 2.59
CA ARG A 24 14.43 -22.74 1.39
C ARG A 24 14.81 -21.95 0.13
N GLU A 25 14.96 -20.64 0.24
CA GLU A 25 15.26 -19.75 -0.89
C GLU A 25 16.77 -19.50 -1.10
N GLY A 26 17.63 -19.97 -0.20
CA GLY A 26 19.07 -19.73 -0.25
C GLY A 26 19.44 -18.25 -0.05
N ARG A 27 18.60 -17.47 0.64
CA ARG A 27 18.75 -16.03 0.84
C ARG A 27 19.17 -15.73 2.28
N PRO A 28 19.94 -14.66 2.54
CA PRO A 28 20.24 -14.24 3.90
C PRO A 28 18.98 -13.79 4.65
N GLU A 29 18.83 -14.19 5.93
CA GLU A 29 17.75 -13.73 6.82
C GLU A 29 17.63 -12.19 6.85
N SER A 30 18.78 -11.50 6.80
CA SER A 30 18.87 -10.04 6.78
C SER A 30 18.21 -9.38 5.57
N GLU A 31 17.98 -10.11 4.46
CA GLU A 31 17.21 -9.58 3.33
C GLU A 31 15.72 -9.49 3.66
N TYR A 32 15.15 -10.52 4.26
CA TYR A 32 13.75 -10.53 4.69
C TYR A 32 13.46 -9.40 5.67
N PHE A 33 14.35 -9.18 6.65
CA PHE A 33 14.18 -8.07 7.58
C PHE A 33 14.27 -6.71 6.88
N ARG A 34 15.21 -6.53 5.95
CA ARG A 34 15.31 -5.28 5.17
C ARG A 34 14.05 -5.03 4.33
N GLU A 35 13.51 -6.08 3.72
CA GLU A 35 12.29 -6.02 2.93
C GLU A 35 11.07 -5.70 3.81
N ALA A 36 10.93 -6.38 4.95
CA ALA A 36 9.86 -6.12 5.92
C ALA A 36 9.90 -4.67 6.42
N PHE A 37 11.08 -4.16 6.77
CA PHE A 37 11.27 -2.75 7.15
C PHE A 37 10.91 -1.80 6.00
N HIS A 38 11.25 -2.14 4.76
CA HIS A 38 10.90 -1.33 3.60
C HIS A 38 9.39 -1.25 3.39
N ILE A 39 8.69 -2.39 3.45
CA ILE A 39 7.23 -2.47 3.35
C ILE A 39 6.58 -1.66 4.48
N ALA A 40 7.06 -1.81 5.71
CA ALA A 40 6.57 -1.03 6.84
C ALA A 40 6.75 0.47 6.61
N ALA A 41 7.93 0.90 6.15
CA ALA A 41 8.20 2.31 5.84
C ALA A 41 7.26 2.86 4.75
N LEU A 42 7.03 2.10 3.69
CA LEU A 42 6.09 2.48 2.63
C LEU A 42 4.66 2.61 3.17
N ARG A 43 4.21 1.68 4.01
CA ARG A 43 2.88 1.75 4.65
C ARG A 43 2.72 2.98 5.55
N THR A 44 3.79 3.41 6.21
CA THR A 44 3.77 4.62 7.05
C THR A 44 3.87 5.92 6.26
N ARG A 45 4.20 5.85 4.97
CA ARG A 45 4.35 7.03 4.12
C ARG A 45 2.97 7.59 3.80
N ARG A 46 2.46 8.43 4.69
CA ARG A 46 1.33 9.32 4.38
C ARG A 46 1.77 10.39 3.40
N TRP A 47 0.83 10.82 2.55
CA TRP A 47 0.98 12.09 1.86
C TRP A 47 0.97 13.18 2.92
N SER A 48 2.09 13.88 3.05
CA SER A 48 2.28 14.97 4.02
C SER A 48 1.63 16.27 3.56
N GLU A 49 1.35 16.37 2.27
CA GLU A 49 0.68 17.50 1.66
C GLU A 49 -0.83 17.24 1.65
N ASP A 50 -1.59 18.28 1.96
CA ASP A 50 -3.04 18.25 1.77
C ASP A 50 -3.34 17.91 0.32
N TRP A 51 -4.38 17.09 0.12
CA TRP A 51 -4.77 16.65 -1.20
C TRP A 51 -5.35 17.86 -1.96
N ASP A 52 -4.51 18.53 -2.75
CA ASP A 52 -4.90 19.67 -3.58
C ASP A 52 -5.58 19.18 -4.87
N ILE A 53 -6.74 18.52 -4.70
CA ILE A 53 -7.60 18.15 -5.81
C ILE A 53 -8.38 19.43 -6.19
N PRO A 54 -8.24 19.93 -7.43
CA PRO A 54 -9.02 21.08 -7.87
C PRO A 54 -10.50 20.75 -7.75
N ARG A 55 -11.26 21.60 -7.05
CA ARG A 55 -12.72 21.50 -7.04
C ARG A 55 -13.22 21.89 -8.43
N LEU A 56 -13.71 20.90 -9.16
CA LEU A 56 -14.39 21.11 -10.43
C LEU A 56 -15.84 21.48 -10.13
N ASP A 57 -16.27 22.66 -10.58
CA ASP A 57 -17.67 23.06 -10.55
C ASP A 57 -18.34 22.61 -11.85
N PHE A 58 -19.23 21.62 -11.74
CA PHE A 58 -19.99 21.08 -12.86
C PHE A 58 -21.38 21.73 -13.02
N GLY A 59 -21.60 22.91 -12.44
CA GLY A 59 -22.78 23.73 -12.72
C GLY A 59 -24.01 23.41 -11.87
N GLY A 60 -23.87 22.66 -10.78
CA GLY A 60 -24.95 22.37 -9.85
C GLY A 60 -24.68 21.19 -8.90
N PRO A 61 -25.51 20.99 -7.87
CA PRO A 61 -25.43 19.81 -7.03
C PRO A 61 -25.76 18.56 -7.85
N VAL A 62 -24.90 17.54 -7.78
CA VAL A 62 -25.14 16.24 -8.40
C VAL A 62 -26.11 15.44 -7.53
N THR A 63 -27.19 14.95 -8.12
CA THR A 63 -28.18 14.09 -7.44
C THR A 63 -27.80 12.61 -7.51
N THR A 64 -28.31 11.81 -6.58
CA THR A 64 -28.09 10.36 -6.58
C THR A 64 -28.60 9.72 -7.87
N GLU A 65 -29.76 10.18 -8.35
CA GLU A 65 -30.40 9.66 -9.57
C GLU A 65 -29.58 9.94 -10.83
N GLU A 66 -28.87 11.07 -10.88
CA GLU A 66 -27.96 11.41 -11.98
C GLU A 66 -26.71 10.52 -11.98
N ILE A 67 -26.19 10.18 -10.79
CA ILE A 67 -25.05 9.26 -10.65
C ILE A 67 -25.45 7.87 -11.14
N ASP A 68 -26.58 7.35 -10.65
CA ASP A 68 -27.05 6.01 -11.00
C ASP A 68 -27.28 5.86 -12.51
N ARG A 69 -27.87 6.89 -13.13
CA ARG A 69 -28.07 6.94 -14.58
C ARG A 69 -26.74 6.96 -15.33
N ALA A 70 -25.82 7.86 -15.00
CA ALA A 70 -24.54 7.98 -15.69
C ALA A 70 -23.69 6.70 -15.60
N VAL A 71 -23.71 6.02 -14.45
CA VAL A 71 -23.03 4.73 -14.28
C VAL A 71 -23.68 3.64 -15.12
N SER A 72 -25.02 3.58 -15.13
CA SER A 72 -25.76 2.57 -15.90
C SER A 72 -25.55 2.74 -17.40
N ASP A 73 -25.64 3.97 -17.90
CA ASP A 73 -25.42 4.30 -19.31
C ASP A 73 -23.98 3.97 -19.73
N GLY A 74 -22.98 4.31 -18.90
CA GLY A 74 -21.58 4.01 -19.19
C GLY A 74 -21.22 2.51 -19.19
N VAL A 75 -21.94 1.69 -18.42
CA VAL A 75 -21.80 0.23 -18.46
C VAL A 75 -22.46 -0.35 -19.71
N ALA A 76 -23.63 0.16 -20.10
CA ALA A 76 -24.36 -0.30 -21.28
C ALA A 76 -23.64 0.04 -22.60
N ASP A 77 -22.96 1.19 -22.67
CA ASP A 77 -22.18 1.61 -23.85
C ASP A 77 -20.85 0.85 -24.01
N ALA A 78 -20.42 0.10 -22.98
CA ALA A 78 -19.20 -0.70 -23.00
C ALA A 78 -19.40 -2.15 -23.48
N GLU A 79 -20.65 -2.59 -23.65
CA GLU A 79 -21.07 -3.91 -24.18
C GLU A 79 -21.33 -3.87 -25.70
#